data_AF-A0A1E1W178-F1
#
_entry.id   AF-A0A1E1W178-F1
#
_cell.length_a   1.000
_cell.length_b   1.000
_cell.length_c   1.000
_cell.angle_alpha   90.00
_cell.angle_beta   90.00
_cell.angle_gamma   90.00
#
_symmetry.space_group_name_H-M   'P 1'
#
loop_
_entity.id
_entity.type
_entity.pdbx_description
1 polymer ?
#
loop_
_entity_poly.entity_id
_entity_poly.type
_entity_poly.pdbx_seq_one_letter_code
_entity_poly.pdbx_strand_id
1 'polypeptide(L)'
;MLFKEASRSSTAKQSDFQPTELERHVVDYVDCSKRFYEVSRDFSKQYAHIYSARLNTFRNILGAAIHKKWSNKYKILKLCELREKHTLCVIVGTLFKLQELKPSILKELSDQLEIIPQPARTHFVHDADSLVLEDELQRIKLVGECIDVHQVVTGVVCAVLGSENEDGIFTVKDVCWPGCNIQKPLPTLNSDRYVVLMSGLNLASKSADHIFSLHLLLEWLSGMSGTAEYQEEISKVVRVIVAGGVFASHSNESSLNETDVISAAESVDAFSTAVSAVAPLDLMPGCKDPTGIMLPQKPFHYCLFPKAIEYKSFNRVSNPYECDIGGFLCLGTSGEPVKDIMRYSKLDSHLEILKK
;
A
#
# COMPACT_ATOMS: atom_id res chain seq x y z
N MET A 1 -7.62 -15.15 27.58
CA MET A 1 -7.63 -16.60 27.89
C MET A 1 -7.19 -17.36 26.66
N LEU A 2 -6.00 -17.97 26.73
CA LEU A 2 -5.64 -19.29 26.22
C LEU A 2 -4.10 -19.40 26.30
N PHE A 3 -3.58 -19.34 27.53
CA PHE A 3 -2.27 -19.91 27.82
C PHE A 3 -2.45 -21.42 27.78
N LYS A 4 -1.73 -22.08 26.88
CA LYS A 4 -1.70 -23.54 26.85
C LYS A 4 -0.62 -23.98 27.83
N GLU A 5 -1.01 -24.33 29.06
CA GLU A 5 -0.11 -24.99 30.00
C GLU A 5 0.32 -26.34 29.42
N ALA A 6 1.58 -26.45 29.01
CA ALA A 6 2.21 -27.73 28.74
C ALA A 6 2.79 -28.25 30.05
N SER A 7 2.15 -29.28 30.62
CA SER A 7 2.69 -30.05 31.73
C SER A 7 3.97 -30.79 31.27
N ARG A 8 5.14 -30.30 31.71
CA ARG A 8 6.40 -31.04 31.61
C ARG A 8 6.92 -31.37 32.99
N SER A 9 7.21 -32.65 33.13
CA SER A 9 7.73 -33.34 34.32
C SER A 9 8.98 -32.66 34.87
N SER A 10 9.01 -32.57 36.19
CA SER A 10 10.13 -32.11 37.01
C SER A 10 11.41 -32.91 36.74
N THR A 11 12.33 -32.32 35.99
CA THR A 11 13.74 -32.72 35.93
C THR A 11 14.56 -31.44 35.90
N ALA A 12 15.25 -31.18 37.01
CA ALA A 12 16.24 -30.12 37.27
C ALA A 12 16.07 -28.81 36.47
N LYS A 13 15.36 -27.83 37.04
CA LYS A 13 15.42 -26.44 36.57
C LYS A 13 16.85 -25.91 36.74
N GLN A 14 17.65 -25.94 35.68
CA GLN A 14 18.70 -24.95 35.51
C GLN A 14 18.04 -23.58 35.66
N SER A 15 18.64 -22.70 36.45
CA SER A 15 18.03 -21.44 36.85
C SER A 15 17.61 -20.62 35.63
N ASP A 16 16.30 -20.37 35.47
CA ASP A 16 15.67 -19.59 34.38
C ASP A 16 16.24 -18.14 34.24
N PHE A 17 17.15 -17.73 35.12
CA PHE A 17 17.79 -16.42 35.20
C PHE A 17 19.31 -16.45 34.99
N GLN A 18 19.87 -17.52 34.40
CA GLN A 18 21.27 -17.52 34.01
C GLN A 18 21.48 -16.59 32.79
N PRO A 19 22.42 -15.64 32.86
CA PRO A 19 22.71 -14.75 31.74
C PRO A 19 23.21 -15.58 30.55
N THR A 20 22.50 -15.49 29.43
CA THR A 20 22.84 -16.18 28.18
C THR A 20 23.11 -15.13 27.12
N GLU A 21 24.25 -15.22 26.45
CA GLU A 21 24.58 -14.35 25.33
C GLU A 21 23.98 -14.95 24.06
N LEU A 22 23.10 -14.19 23.40
CA LEU A 22 22.39 -14.63 22.21
C LEU A 22 22.75 -13.72 21.03
N GLU A 23 23.13 -14.33 19.92
CA GLU A 23 23.33 -13.62 18.66
C GLU A 23 22.03 -13.60 17.84
N ARG A 24 21.78 -12.47 17.17
CA ARG A 24 20.65 -12.35 16.25
C ARG A 24 20.92 -13.08 14.94
N HIS A 25 19.87 -13.66 14.38
CA HIS A 25 19.95 -14.28 13.06
C HIS A 25 20.17 -13.22 11.99
N VAL A 26 21.21 -13.41 11.16
CA VAL A 26 21.50 -12.57 10.01
C VAL A 26 21.00 -13.24 8.75
N VAL A 27 20.37 -12.46 7.87
CA VAL A 27 19.85 -12.92 6.58
C VAL A 27 20.31 -11.97 5.48
N ASP A 28 20.50 -12.54 4.28
CA ASP A 28 20.74 -11.75 3.09
C ASP A 28 19.57 -10.79 2.85
N TYR A 29 19.90 -9.55 2.51
CA TYR A 29 18.92 -8.50 2.29
C TYR A 29 19.26 -7.72 1.03
N VAL A 30 18.24 -7.48 0.21
CA VAL A 30 18.36 -6.65 -0.99
C VAL A 30 17.19 -5.67 -1.05
N ASP A 31 17.52 -4.37 -1.13
CA ASP A 31 16.55 -3.33 -1.49
C ASP A 31 16.23 -3.41 -2.99
N CYS A 32 14.99 -3.73 -3.31
CA CYS A 32 14.46 -3.84 -4.67
C CYS A 32 13.64 -2.59 -5.08
N SER A 33 13.61 -1.55 -4.25
CA SER A 33 12.73 -0.40 -4.40
C SER A 33 13.29 0.74 -5.28
N LYS A 34 14.49 0.56 -5.87
CA LYS A 34 15.13 1.54 -6.78
C LYS A 34 14.21 2.10 -7.86
N ARG A 35 13.33 1.25 -8.41
CA ARG A 35 12.32 1.61 -9.41
C ARG A 35 11.35 2.71 -8.96
N PHE A 36 11.20 2.95 -7.66
CA PHE A 36 10.28 3.94 -7.11
C PHE A 36 10.94 5.31 -6.87
N TYR A 37 12.25 5.39 -6.59
CA TYR A 37 12.88 6.65 -6.19
C TYR A 37 13.98 7.18 -7.11
N GLU A 38 14.57 6.33 -7.96
CA GLU A 38 15.61 6.75 -8.93
C GLU A 38 15.03 7.43 -10.18
N VAL A 39 13.71 7.38 -10.37
CA VAL A 39 13.05 8.01 -11.52
C VAL A 39 13.13 9.53 -11.42
N SER A 40 13.67 10.18 -12.45
CA SER A 40 13.71 11.64 -12.57
C SER A 40 12.29 12.21 -12.62
N ARG A 41 12.00 13.19 -11.75
CA ARG A 41 10.70 13.87 -11.75
C ARG A 41 10.73 15.00 -12.78
N ASP A 42 10.09 14.75 -13.92
CA ASP A 42 9.84 15.76 -14.94
C ASP A 42 8.36 16.19 -14.87
N PHE A 43 8.13 17.36 -14.25
CA PHE A 43 6.79 17.90 -14.05
C PHE A 43 6.23 18.61 -15.29
N SER A 44 6.98 18.68 -16.40
CA SER A 44 6.47 19.23 -17.66
C SER A 44 5.55 18.26 -18.42
N LYS A 45 5.61 16.95 -18.08
CA LYS A 45 4.82 15.90 -18.74
C LYS A 45 3.41 15.82 -18.18
N GLN A 46 2.45 15.56 -19.07
CA GLN A 46 1.04 15.35 -18.70
C GLN A 46 0.77 13.89 -18.29
N TYR A 47 -0.30 13.67 -17.52
CA TYR A 47 -0.67 12.35 -16.97
C TYR A 47 -1.13 11.31 -18.01
N ALA A 48 -1.47 11.71 -19.24
CA ALA A 48 -1.99 10.82 -20.28
C ALA A 48 -1.05 9.63 -20.60
N HIS A 49 0.27 9.85 -20.54
CA HIS A 49 1.26 8.80 -20.78
C HIS A 49 1.17 7.64 -19.78
N ILE A 50 0.77 7.91 -18.54
CA ILE A 50 0.62 6.89 -17.50
C ILE A 50 -0.54 5.95 -17.86
N TYR A 51 -1.67 6.50 -18.30
CA TYR A 51 -2.85 5.70 -18.68
C TYR A 51 -2.59 4.89 -19.94
N SER A 52 -1.91 5.46 -20.95
CA SER A 52 -1.52 4.73 -22.16
C SER A 52 -0.57 3.56 -21.85
N ALA A 53 0.48 3.80 -21.06
CA ALA A 53 1.41 2.75 -20.65
C ALA A 53 0.72 1.65 -19.83
N ARG A 54 -0.19 2.04 -18.92
CA ARG A 54 -1.00 1.09 -18.12
C ARG A 54 -1.86 0.22 -19.02
N LEU A 55 -2.67 0.82 -19.89
CA LEU A 55 -3.57 0.07 -20.78
C LEU A 55 -2.80 -0.91 -21.67
N ASN A 56 -1.68 -0.47 -22.27
CA ASN A 56 -0.84 -1.33 -23.11
C ASN A 56 -0.23 -2.51 -22.34
N THR A 57 0.26 -2.27 -21.12
CA THR A 57 0.80 -3.34 -20.26
C THR A 57 -0.29 -4.36 -19.91
N PHE A 58 -1.45 -3.88 -19.51
CA PHE A 58 -2.56 -4.75 -19.09
C PHE A 58 -3.24 -5.48 -20.26
N ARG A 59 -3.23 -4.94 -21.48
CA ARG A 59 -3.68 -5.69 -22.67
C ARG A 59 -2.86 -6.96 -22.88
N ASN A 60 -1.54 -6.88 -22.71
CA ASN A 60 -0.67 -8.05 -22.83
C ASN A 60 -0.96 -9.09 -21.74
N ILE A 61 -1.20 -8.64 -20.51
CA ILE A 61 -1.53 -9.52 -19.37
C ILE A 61 -2.91 -10.17 -19.57
N LEU A 62 -3.92 -9.36 -19.93
CA LEU A 62 -5.30 -9.80 -20.09
C LEU A 62 -5.48 -10.72 -21.30
N GLY A 63 -4.64 -10.65 -22.33
CA GLY A 63 -4.72 -11.56 -23.48
C GLY A 63 -4.76 -13.02 -23.07
N ALA A 64 -3.81 -13.47 -22.24
CA ALA A 64 -3.78 -14.85 -21.74
C ALA A 64 -4.99 -15.18 -20.84
N ALA A 65 -5.43 -14.24 -20.00
CA ALA A 65 -6.57 -14.41 -19.11
C ALA A 65 -7.90 -14.54 -19.89
N ILE A 66 -8.08 -13.73 -20.94
CA ILE A 66 -9.21 -13.76 -21.87
C ILE A 66 -9.25 -15.11 -22.59
N HIS A 67 -8.12 -15.57 -23.15
CA HIS A 67 -8.02 -16.86 -23.82
C HIS A 67 -8.42 -18.01 -22.89
N LYS A 68 -7.94 -17.99 -21.64
CA LYS A 68 -8.28 -18.99 -20.63
C LYS A 68 -9.76 -18.96 -20.24
N LYS A 69 -10.37 -17.76 -20.10
CA LYS A 69 -11.75 -17.61 -19.62
C LYS A 69 -12.79 -17.85 -20.71
N TRP A 70 -12.56 -17.37 -21.94
CA TRP A 70 -13.56 -17.37 -23.02
C TRP A 70 -13.15 -18.19 -24.26
N SER A 71 -12.02 -18.90 -24.23
CA SER A 71 -11.63 -19.92 -25.23
C SER A 71 -11.71 -19.47 -26.70
N ASN A 72 -11.34 -18.21 -27.01
CA ASN A 72 -11.42 -17.62 -28.36
C ASN A 72 -12.79 -17.59 -29.02
N LYS A 73 -13.87 -17.74 -28.24
CA LYS A 73 -15.24 -17.72 -28.75
C LYS A 73 -15.65 -16.34 -29.29
N TYR A 74 -15.05 -15.27 -28.77
CA TYR A 74 -15.42 -13.89 -29.08
C TYR A 74 -14.22 -13.11 -29.61
N LYS A 75 -14.47 -12.20 -30.55
CA LYS A 75 -13.44 -11.31 -31.09
C LYS A 75 -13.09 -10.24 -30.05
N ILE A 76 -11.80 -9.98 -29.90
CA ILE A 76 -11.30 -8.83 -29.14
C ILE A 76 -11.29 -7.64 -30.10
N LEU A 77 -12.04 -6.60 -29.76
CA LEU A 77 -12.22 -5.40 -30.60
C LEU A 77 -11.78 -4.16 -29.82
N LYS A 78 -11.33 -3.13 -30.55
CA LYS A 78 -11.24 -1.78 -30.02
C LYS A 78 -12.62 -1.12 -30.00
N LEU A 79 -12.79 -0.09 -29.18
CA LEU A 79 -14.07 0.63 -29.13
C LEU A 79 -14.49 1.21 -30.48
N CYS A 80 -13.53 1.73 -31.26
CA CYS A 80 -13.81 2.30 -32.59
C CYS A 80 -14.17 1.25 -33.66
N GLU A 81 -14.03 -0.04 -33.37
CA GLU A 81 -14.35 -1.15 -34.27
C GLU A 81 -15.76 -1.70 -34.03
N LEU A 82 -16.49 -1.17 -33.04
CA LEU A 82 -17.89 -1.48 -32.81
C LEU A 82 -18.75 -0.92 -33.95
N ARG A 83 -19.05 -1.79 -34.92
CA ARG A 83 -19.91 -1.47 -36.07
C ARG A 83 -21.24 -2.20 -36.04
N GLU A 84 -21.24 -3.42 -35.52
CA GLU A 84 -22.42 -4.30 -35.46
C GLU A 84 -23.02 -4.26 -34.06
N LYS A 85 -24.21 -3.66 -33.96
CA LYS A 85 -24.99 -3.66 -32.70
C LYS A 85 -25.39 -5.08 -32.32
N HIS A 86 -25.49 -5.34 -31.03
CA HIS A 86 -25.84 -6.65 -30.45
C HIS A 86 -24.87 -7.82 -30.74
N THR A 87 -23.75 -7.59 -31.43
CA THR A 87 -22.70 -8.61 -31.60
C THR A 87 -21.85 -8.71 -30.33
N LEU A 88 -21.71 -9.94 -29.81
CA LEU A 88 -20.88 -10.19 -28.64
C LEU A 88 -19.39 -10.06 -28.96
N CYS A 89 -18.72 -9.20 -28.20
CA CYS A 89 -17.30 -8.95 -28.34
C CYS A 89 -16.65 -8.70 -26.98
N VAL A 90 -15.32 -8.76 -26.99
CA VAL A 90 -14.47 -8.48 -25.83
C VAL A 90 -13.79 -7.15 -26.06
N ILE A 91 -13.86 -6.28 -25.05
CA ILE A 91 -13.19 -4.97 -25.07
C ILE A 91 -12.28 -4.88 -23.86
N VAL A 92 -11.03 -4.49 -24.10
CA VAL A 92 -10.07 -4.20 -23.02
C VAL A 92 -9.93 -2.70 -22.89
N GLY A 93 -10.23 -2.17 -21.71
CA GLY A 93 -10.21 -0.74 -21.46
C GLY A 93 -9.98 -0.40 -19.99
N THR A 94 -9.84 0.90 -19.73
CA THR A 94 -9.70 1.45 -18.40
C THR A 94 -11.06 1.89 -17.87
N LEU A 95 -11.43 1.44 -16.68
CA LEU A 95 -12.65 1.90 -16.01
C LEU A 95 -12.49 3.35 -15.56
N PHE A 96 -13.47 4.17 -15.89
CA PHE A 96 -13.61 5.53 -15.40
C PHE A 96 -14.96 5.65 -14.69
N LYS A 97 -14.92 6.03 -13.41
CA LYS A 97 -16.11 6.20 -12.58
C LYS A 97 -16.49 7.69 -12.57
N LEU A 98 -17.66 7.98 -13.14
CA LEU A 98 -18.30 9.29 -13.04
C LEU A 98 -18.99 9.38 -11.68
N GLN A 99 -18.49 10.28 -10.84
CA GLN A 99 -18.89 10.38 -9.44
C GLN A 99 -19.46 11.76 -9.13
N GLU A 100 -20.67 11.80 -8.59
CA GLU A 100 -21.37 13.06 -8.32
C GLU A 100 -20.70 13.86 -7.19
N LEU A 101 -20.25 13.14 -6.14
CA LEU A 101 -19.70 13.77 -4.95
C LEU A 101 -18.19 14.00 -5.02
N LYS A 102 -17.53 13.63 -6.13
CA LYS A 102 -16.08 13.77 -6.28
C LYS A 102 -15.70 15.26 -6.29
N PRO A 103 -14.71 15.68 -5.49
CA PRO A 103 -14.30 17.08 -5.45
C PRO A 103 -13.77 17.53 -6.82
N SER A 104 -14.13 18.74 -7.21
CA SER A 104 -13.71 19.36 -8.46
C SER A 104 -13.13 20.73 -8.17
N ILE A 105 -11.84 20.89 -8.48
CA ILE A 105 -11.12 22.17 -8.32
C ILE A 105 -11.81 23.28 -9.11
N LEU A 106 -12.34 22.98 -10.31
CA LEU A 106 -13.05 23.97 -11.11
C LEU A 106 -14.35 24.43 -10.46
N LYS A 107 -15.07 23.52 -9.80
CA LYS A 107 -16.30 23.84 -9.08
C LYS A 107 -15.99 24.68 -7.83
N GLU A 108 -14.94 24.29 -7.10
CA GLU A 108 -14.45 25.06 -5.95
C GLU A 108 -14.01 26.47 -6.32
N LEU A 109 -13.26 26.64 -7.42
CA LEU A 109 -12.86 27.97 -7.93
C LEU A 109 -14.04 28.80 -8.42
N SER A 110 -15.05 28.18 -9.02
CA SER A 110 -16.29 28.88 -9.43
C SER A 110 -17.10 29.34 -8.23
N ASP A 111 -17.20 28.48 -7.21
CA ASP A 111 -17.98 28.73 -6.01
C ASP A 111 -17.28 29.73 -5.07
N GLN A 112 -15.96 29.96 -5.17
CA GLN A 112 -15.17 30.89 -4.33
C GLN A 112 -15.70 32.34 -4.28
N LEU A 113 -16.65 32.71 -5.14
CA LEU A 113 -17.41 33.97 -5.05
C LEU A 113 -18.49 33.96 -3.95
N GLU A 114 -18.83 32.79 -3.39
CA GLU A 114 -19.87 32.54 -2.38
C GLU A 114 -19.55 31.30 -1.50
N ILE A 115 -18.63 31.32 -0.51
CA ILE A 115 -18.42 30.11 0.33
C ILE A 115 -18.33 30.33 1.84
N ILE A 116 -19.29 29.70 2.53
CA ILE A 116 -19.16 29.12 3.87
C ILE A 116 -18.49 27.73 3.71
N PRO A 117 -17.41 27.41 4.43
CA PRO A 117 -16.68 26.15 4.26
C PRO A 117 -17.57 24.93 4.53
N GLN A 118 -17.66 24.00 3.57
CA GLN A 118 -18.33 22.72 3.77
C GLN A 118 -17.46 21.76 4.59
N PRO A 119 -18.08 20.87 5.40
CA PRO A 119 -17.33 19.85 6.14
C PRO A 119 -16.61 18.89 5.19
N ALA A 120 -15.41 18.48 5.58
CA ALA A 120 -14.60 17.54 4.80
C ALA A 120 -15.33 16.20 4.65
N ARG A 121 -15.62 15.81 3.40
CA ARG A 121 -16.24 14.51 3.10
C ARG A 121 -15.19 13.41 3.20
N THR A 122 -15.55 12.32 3.84
CA THR A 122 -14.72 11.11 3.95
C THR A 122 -15.00 10.09 2.87
N HIS A 123 -16.17 10.16 2.21
CA HIS A 123 -16.58 9.26 1.14
C HIS A 123 -17.17 10.05 -0.04
N PHE A 124 -16.91 9.60 -1.26
CA PHE A 124 -17.27 10.28 -2.51
C PHE A 124 -18.15 9.42 -3.43
N VAL A 125 -18.87 8.47 -2.85
CA VAL A 125 -19.74 7.54 -3.58
C VAL A 125 -21.19 8.01 -3.51
N HIS A 126 -21.89 7.93 -4.63
CA HIS A 126 -23.32 8.24 -4.72
C HIS A 126 -24.04 7.19 -5.55
N ASP A 127 -25.34 6.98 -5.31
CA ASP A 127 -26.14 5.98 -6.04
C ASP A 127 -26.39 6.38 -7.51
N ALA A 128 -26.14 7.66 -7.86
CA ALA A 128 -26.17 8.17 -9.22
C ALA A 128 -24.82 8.00 -9.97
N ASP A 129 -23.80 7.45 -9.32
CA ASP A 129 -22.50 7.20 -9.95
C ASP A 129 -22.66 6.26 -11.16
N SER A 130 -21.84 6.44 -12.19
CA SER A 130 -21.88 5.57 -13.38
C SER A 130 -20.49 5.18 -13.85
N LEU A 131 -20.43 4.05 -14.57
CA LEU A 131 -19.19 3.52 -15.11
C LEU A 131 -19.10 3.75 -16.62
N VAL A 132 -17.90 4.13 -17.03
CA VAL A 132 -17.49 4.30 -18.42
C VAL A 132 -16.24 3.45 -18.63
N LEU A 133 -16.15 2.80 -19.79
CA LEU A 133 -14.93 2.15 -20.24
C LEU A 133 -14.24 3.05 -21.26
N GLU A 134 -12.98 3.34 -21.01
CA GLU A 134 -12.14 4.16 -21.89
C GLU A 134 -11.08 3.30 -22.59
N ASP A 135 -10.97 3.49 -23.89
CA ASP A 135 -9.87 2.99 -24.72
C ASP A 135 -9.00 4.19 -25.17
N GLU A 136 -8.03 3.97 -26.06
CA GLU A 136 -7.13 5.02 -26.57
C GLU A 136 -7.84 6.18 -27.26
N LEU A 137 -9.00 5.91 -27.90
CA LEU A 137 -9.66 6.82 -28.82
C LEU A 137 -11.07 7.23 -28.39
N GLN A 138 -11.74 6.40 -27.60
CA GLN A 138 -13.17 6.52 -27.35
C GLN A 138 -13.52 6.05 -25.94
N ARG A 139 -14.74 6.38 -25.53
CA ARG A 139 -15.31 5.99 -24.26
C ARG A 139 -16.76 5.52 -24.46
N ILE A 140 -17.18 4.50 -23.72
CA ILE A 140 -18.54 3.97 -23.79
C ILE A 140 -19.10 3.74 -22.38
N LYS A 141 -20.38 4.07 -22.17
CA LYS A 141 -21.04 3.83 -20.88
C LYS A 141 -21.28 2.34 -20.69
N LEU A 142 -20.99 1.83 -19.49
CA LEU A 142 -21.24 0.44 -19.12
C LEU A 142 -22.54 0.32 -18.32
N VAL A 143 -23.31 -0.73 -18.62
CA VAL A 143 -24.46 -1.17 -17.82
C VAL A 143 -24.47 -2.69 -17.69
N GLY A 144 -25.09 -3.21 -16.64
CA GLY A 144 -25.25 -4.65 -16.41
C GLY A 144 -24.95 -5.04 -14.97
N GLU A 145 -25.48 -6.18 -14.54
CA GLU A 145 -25.38 -6.67 -13.16
C GLU A 145 -23.99 -7.26 -12.83
N CYS A 146 -23.19 -7.58 -13.85
CA CYS A 146 -21.90 -8.22 -13.70
C CYS A 146 -20.78 -7.28 -13.21
N ILE A 147 -21.03 -5.98 -13.17
CA ILE A 147 -20.08 -4.98 -12.68
C ILE A 147 -20.78 -3.96 -11.79
N ASP A 148 -20.47 -3.99 -10.50
CA ASP A 148 -21.01 -3.03 -9.54
C ASP A 148 -20.12 -1.78 -9.47
N VAL A 149 -20.73 -0.61 -9.76
CA VAL A 149 -20.11 0.72 -9.67
C VAL A 149 -19.54 1.02 -8.28
N HIS A 150 -20.10 0.42 -7.24
CA HIS A 150 -19.66 0.62 -5.87
C HIS A 150 -18.50 -0.30 -5.47
N GLN A 151 -18.16 -1.31 -6.28
CA GLN A 151 -17.10 -2.29 -5.99
C GLN A 151 -15.83 -2.07 -6.81
N VAL A 152 -15.81 -1.04 -7.67
CA VAL A 152 -14.69 -0.69 -8.54
C VAL A 152 -14.34 0.79 -8.41
N VAL A 153 -13.11 1.13 -8.79
CA VAL A 153 -12.58 2.49 -8.77
C VAL A 153 -12.03 2.89 -10.14
N THR A 154 -11.84 4.19 -10.35
CA THR A 154 -11.26 4.73 -11.58
C THR A 154 -9.82 4.26 -11.78
N GLY A 155 -9.46 3.97 -13.03
CA GLY A 155 -8.09 3.64 -13.43
C GLY A 155 -7.76 2.14 -13.45
N VAL A 156 -8.71 1.27 -13.08
CA VAL A 156 -8.58 -0.19 -13.18
C VAL A 156 -8.74 -0.62 -14.63
N VAL A 157 -7.81 -1.44 -15.13
CA VAL A 157 -7.91 -2.02 -16.48
C VAL A 157 -8.54 -3.40 -16.39
N CYS A 158 -9.57 -3.64 -17.18
CA CYS A 158 -10.23 -4.93 -17.27
C CYS A 158 -10.66 -5.24 -18.69
N ALA A 159 -11.01 -6.50 -18.93
CA ALA A 159 -11.66 -6.93 -20.15
C ALA A 159 -13.15 -7.19 -19.88
N VAL A 160 -14.03 -6.59 -20.67
CA VAL A 160 -15.48 -6.79 -20.57
C VAL A 160 -15.97 -7.57 -21.77
N LEU A 161 -16.83 -8.56 -21.53
CA LEU A 161 -17.58 -9.28 -22.56
C LEU A 161 -18.99 -8.71 -22.60
N GLY A 162 -19.45 -8.32 -23.78
CA GLY A 162 -20.78 -7.74 -23.93
C GLY A 162 -21.08 -7.33 -25.36
N SER A 163 -22.08 -6.48 -25.51
CA SER A 163 -22.49 -5.91 -26.80
C SER A 163 -23.01 -4.49 -26.63
N GLU A 164 -22.85 -3.69 -27.67
CA GLU A 164 -23.44 -2.36 -27.76
C GLU A 164 -24.93 -2.44 -28.13
N ASN A 165 -25.76 -1.65 -27.43
CA ASN A 165 -27.19 -1.52 -27.69
C ASN A 165 -27.49 -0.37 -28.68
N GLU A 166 -28.76 -0.18 -29.02
CA GLU A 166 -29.18 0.88 -29.95
C GLU A 166 -28.83 2.29 -29.47
N ASP A 167 -28.83 2.51 -28.14
CA ASP A 167 -28.54 3.79 -27.47
C ASP A 167 -27.05 4.11 -27.32
N GLY A 168 -26.14 3.28 -27.87
CA GLY A 168 -24.69 3.48 -27.72
C GLY A 168 -24.15 3.15 -26.32
N ILE A 169 -24.88 2.32 -25.58
CA ILE A 169 -24.50 1.83 -24.24
C ILE A 169 -24.04 0.38 -24.37
N PHE A 170 -22.96 0.03 -23.67
CA PHE A 170 -22.42 -1.32 -23.66
C PHE A 170 -23.01 -2.14 -22.51
N THR A 171 -23.77 -3.19 -22.85
CA THR A 171 -24.29 -4.13 -21.84
C THR A 171 -23.28 -5.23 -21.56
N VAL A 172 -22.73 -5.20 -20.34
CA VAL A 172 -21.74 -6.14 -19.83
C VAL A 172 -22.42 -7.44 -19.41
N LYS A 173 -21.94 -8.56 -19.96
CA LYS A 173 -22.38 -9.92 -19.62
C LYS A 173 -21.38 -10.66 -18.73
N ASP A 174 -20.11 -10.30 -18.79
CA ASP A 174 -19.06 -10.89 -17.96
C ASP A 174 -17.81 -9.97 -17.94
N VAL A 175 -17.00 -10.09 -16.89
CA VAL A 175 -15.77 -9.30 -16.71
C VAL A 175 -14.58 -10.22 -16.44
N CYS A 176 -13.44 -9.95 -17.07
CA CYS A 176 -12.18 -10.63 -16.84
C CYS A 176 -11.15 -9.65 -16.26
N TRP A 177 -10.69 -9.97 -15.06
CA TRP A 177 -9.67 -9.23 -14.32
C TRP A 177 -8.27 -9.82 -14.61
N PRO A 178 -7.20 -9.01 -14.53
CA PRO A 178 -5.84 -9.45 -14.83
C PRO A 178 -5.31 -10.54 -13.89
N GLY A 179 -5.82 -10.62 -12.65
CA GLY A 179 -5.39 -11.59 -11.65
C GLY A 179 -3.96 -11.37 -11.17
N CYS A 180 -3.44 -12.34 -10.38
CA CYS A 180 -2.06 -12.32 -9.90
C CYS A 180 -1.10 -12.81 -10.98
N ASN A 181 0.09 -12.20 -11.04
CA ASN A 181 1.17 -12.68 -11.89
C ASN A 181 1.87 -13.90 -11.27
N ILE A 182 2.77 -14.54 -12.03
CA ILE A 182 3.53 -15.70 -11.58
C ILE A 182 4.38 -15.34 -10.35
N GLN A 183 4.17 -16.06 -9.25
CA GLN A 183 4.90 -15.88 -8.00
C GLN A 183 6.02 -16.92 -7.89
N LYS A 184 7.22 -16.49 -7.46
CA LYS A 184 8.30 -17.42 -7.11
C LYS A 184 7.90 -18.26 -5.89
N PRO A 185 8.30 -19.54 -5.81
CA PRO A 185 8.06 -20.35 -4.62
C PRO A 185 8.76 -19.74 -3.39
N LEU A 186 8.16 -19.92 -2.22
CA LEU A 186 8.74 -19.48 -0.96
C LEU A 186 10.03 -20.27 -0.64
N PRO A 187 11.03 -19.65 0.01
CA PRO A 187 12.24 -20.34 0.42
C PRO A 187 11.94 -21.40 1.49
N THR A 188 12.65 -22.53 1.44
CA THR A 188 12.62 -23.52 2.52
C THR A 188 13.52 -23.05 3.66
N LEU A 189 12.99 -22.99 4.87
CA LEU A 189 13.69 -22.49 6.05
C LEU A 189 14.05 -23.64 6.99
N ASN A 190 15.30 -23.64 7.49
CA ASN A 190 15.76 -24.58 8.52
C ASN A 190 15.37 -24.14 9.94
N SER A 191 15.11 -22.84 10.11
CA SER A 191 14.73 -22.22 11.38
C SER A 191 13.77 -21.08 11.13
N ASP A 192 12.90 -20.80 12.11
CA ASP A 192 12.00 -19.66 12.04
C ASP A 192 12.76 -18.34 12.03
N ARG A 193 12.16 -17.34 11.36
CA ARG A 193 12.67 -15.98 11.19
C ARG A 193 11.49 -15.03 11.21
N TYR A 194 11.61 -13.92 11.92
CA TYR A 194 10.52 -12.98 12.11
C TYR A 194 10.84 -11.60 11.56
N VAL A 195 9.85 -10.96 10.96
CA VAL A 195 9.89 -9.55 10.53
C VAL A 195 8.84 -8.80 11.34
N VAL A 196 9.25 -7.72 11.99
CA VAL A 196 8.35 -6.85 12.75
C VAL A 196 7.82 -5.77 11.82
N LEU A 197 6.49 -5.71 11.67
CA LEU A 197 5.80 -4.68 10.91
C LEU A 197 5.11 -3.72 11.88
N MET A 198 5.39 -2.43 11.74
CA MET A 198 4.73 -1.39 12.52
C MET A 198 4.46 -0.15 11.66
N SER A 199 3.55 0.72 12.08
CA SER A 199 3.20 1.95 11.35
C SER A 199 2.52 2.93 12.29
N GLY A 200 2.50 4.22 11.94
CA GLY A 200 1.76 5.21 12.71
C GLY A 200 2.36 5.51 14.08
N LEU A 201 3.69 5.65 14.16
CA LEU A 201 4.40 6.02 15.39
C LEU A 201 3.92 7.36 15.96
N ASN A 202 3.55 8.30 15.08
CA ASN A 202 2.96 9.58 15.44
C ASN A 202 3.81 10.43 16.40
N LEU A 203 5.14 10.43 16.21
CA LEU A 203 6.10 11.04 17.15
C LEU A 203 6.02 12.57 17.23
N ALA A 204 5.37 13.24 16.28
CA ALA A 204 5.08 14.68 16.33
C ALA A 204 3.77 15.01 17.07
N SER A 205 3.10 14.00 17.65
CA SER A 205 1.91 14.22 18.47
C SER A 205 2.23 15.01 19.73
N LYS A 206 1.33 15.92 20.10
CA LYS A 206 1.41 16.69 21.36
C LYS A 206 1.08 15.84 22.60
N SER A 207 0.45 14.68 22.41
CA SER A 207 0.22 13.71 23.48
C SER A 207 1.41 12.74 23.57
N ALA A 208 1.87 12.50 24.80
CA ALA A 208 2.96 11.57 25.10
C ALA A 208 2.49 10.12 25.34
N ASP A 209 1.21 9.81 25.13
CA ASP A 209 0.60 8.53 25.57
C ASP A 209 1.24 7.29 24.93
N HIS A 210 1.82 7.43 23.74
CA HIS A 210 2.41 6.35 22.96
C HIS A 210 3.91 6.13 23.26
N ILE A 211 4.59 7.08 23.93
CA ILE A 211 6.03 7.03 24.19
C ILE A 211 6.39 5.83 25.08
N PHE A 212 5.62 5.60 26.14
CA PHE A 212 5.85 4.46 27.04
C PHE A 212 5.74 3.11 26.29
N SER A 213 4.74 2.97 25.42
CA SER A 213 4.56 1.77 24.60
C SER A 213 5.74 1.55 23.62
N LEU A 214 6.32 2.62 23.08
CA LEU A 214 7.52 2.53 22.24
C LEU A 214 8.76 2.14 23.04
N HIS A 215 8.89 2.61 24.28
CA HIS A 215 9.95 2.15 25.18
C HIS A 215 9.81 0.66 25.51
N LEU A 216 8.60 0.17 25.82
CA LEU A 216 8.37 -1.26 26.03
C LEU A 216 8.69 -2.10 24.78
N LEU A 217 8.36 -1.58 23.59
CA LEU A 217 8.73 -2.23 22.33
C LEU A 217 10.26 -2.29 22.17
N LEU A 218 10.99 -1.25 22.55
CA LEU A 218 12.44 -1.22 22.48
C LEU A 218 13.08 -2.18 23.51
N GLU A 219 12.55 -2.26 24.73
CA GLU A 219 12.98 -3.27 25.72
C GLU A 219 12.73 -4.69 25.23
N TRP A 220 11.59 -4.91 24.58
CA TRP A 220 11.28 -6.18 23.93
C TRP A 220 12.23 -6.49 22.76
N LEU A 221 12.44 -5.54 21.84
CA LEU A 221 13.35 -5.68 20.70
C LEU A 221 14.82 -5.80 21.13
N SER A 222 15.21 -5.26 22.27
CA SER A 222 16.57 -5.43 22.79
C SER A 222 16.76 -6.76 23.52
N GLY A 223 15.68 -7.52 23.77
CA GLY A 223 15.71 -8.74 24.56
C GLY A 223 15.86 -8.49 26.06
N MET A 224 15.65 -7.26 26.54
CA MET A 224 15.72 -6.91 27.97
C MET A 224 14.52 -7.43 28.79
N SER A 225 13.45 -7.86 28.11
CA SER A 225 12.25 -8.40 28.74
C SER A 225 12.08 -9.90 28.48
N GLY A 226 11.58 -10.63 29.48
CA GLY A 226 11.18 -12.04 29.35
C GLY A 226 12.16 -13.04 29.96
N THR A 227 11.96 -14.33 29.63
CA THR A 227 12.82 -15.46 30.03
C THR A 227 13.85 -15.78 28.95
N ALA A 228 14.85 -16.61 29.26
CA ALA A 228 15.86 -17.04 28.28
C ALA A 228 15.24 -17.68 27.02
N GLU A 229 14.19 -18.50 27.18
CA GLU A 229 13.44 -19.09 26.06
C GLU A 229 12.81 -18.02 25.16
N TYR A 230 12.25 -16.95 25.76
CA TYR A 230 11.63 -15.87 25.02
C TYR A 230 12.67 -14.99 24.29
N GLN A 231 13.82 -14.77 24.92
CA GLN A 231 14.94 -14.06 24.30
C GLN A 231 15.48 -14.82 23.08
N GLU A 232 15.47 -16.16 23.09
CA GLU A 232 15.82 -16.99 21.93
C GLU A 232 14.81 -16.84 20.77
N GLU A 233 13.51 -16.65 21.06
CA GLU A 233 12.54 -16.33 20.02
C GLU A 233 12.77 -14.93 19.44
N ILE A 234 13.05 -13.94 20.30
CA ILE A 234 13.33 -12.57 19.89
C ILE A 234 14.61 -12.46 19.05
N SER A 235 15.63 -13.28 19.31
CA SER A 235 16.87 -13.28 18.52
C SER A 235 16.65 -13.67 17.05
N LYS A 236 15.53 -14.37 16.76
CA LYS A 236 15.09 -14.73 15.41
C LYS A 236 14.41 -13.57 14.66
N VAL A 237 14.20 -12.42 15.29
CA VAL A 237 13.76 -11.20 14.59
C VAL A 237 14.90 -10.66 13.75
N VAL A 238 14.74 -10.72 12.43
CA VAL A 238 15.77 -10.37 11.45
C VAL A 238 15.67 -8.93 10.95
N ARG A 239 14.50 -8.29 11.08
CA ARG A 239 14.23 -6.96 10.53
C ARG A 239 13.00 -6.31 11.14
N VAL A 240 13.04 -4.98 11.27
CA VAL A 240 11.93 -4.12 11.66
C VAL A 240 11.61 -3.19 10.50
N ILE A 241 10.34 -3.13 10.09
CA ILE A 241 9.88 -2.26 9.01
C ILE A 241 8.79 -1.34 9.58
N VAL A 242 9.01 -0.02 9.46
CA VAL A 242 8.06 1.01 9.84
C VAL A 242 7.38 1.55 8.58
N ALA A 243 6.10 1.24 8.39
CA ALA A 243 5.32 1.56 7.21
C ALA A 243 4.58 2.90 7.30
N GLY A 244 5.34 4.00 7.35
CA GLY A 244 4.81 5.37 7.35
C GLY A 244 4.13 5.81 8.64
N GLY A 245 3.76 7.09 8.69
CA GLY A 245 3.17 7.71 9.86
C GLY A 245 4.18 7.89 10.99
N VAL A 246 5.44 8.18 10.63
CA VAL A 246 6.56 8.32 11.56
C VAL A 246 6.38 9.58 12.41
N PHE A 247 6.13 10.72 11.75
CA PHE A 247 5.87 12.00 12.39
C PHE A 247 4.38 12.16 12.69
N ALA A 248 3.52 12.02 11.69
CA ALA A 248 2.07 12.12 11.86
C ALA A 248 1.34 10.93 11.26
N SER A 249 0.46 10.33 12.06
CA SER A 249 -0.46 9.31 11.58
C SER A 249 -1.52 9.92 10.66
N HIS A 250 -2.04 9.08 9.76
CA HIS A 250 -3.19 9.40 8.91
C HIS A 250 -4.42 9.88 9.69
N SER A 251 -4.59 9.44 10.94
CA SER A 251 -5.70 9.81 11.82
C SER A 251 -5.68 11.26 12.28
N ASN A 252 -4.53 11.95 12.21
CA ASN A 252 -4.44 13.34 12.65
C ASN A 252 -5.01 14.27 11.59
N GLU A 253 -6.11 14.97 11.84
CA GLU A 253 -6.67 15.90 10.85
C GLU A 253 -5.77 17.11 10.56
N SER A 254 -4.93 17.51 11.51
CA SER A 254 -3.98 18.61 11.35
C SER A 254 -2.77 18.22 10.49
N SER A 255 -2.48 19.02 9.47
CA SER A 255 -1.16 19.01 8.83
C SER A 255 -0.08 19.40 9.84
N LEU A 256 1.06 18.74 9.78
CA LEU A 256 2.24 19.15 10.56
C LEU A 256 2.79 20.45 10.00
N ASN A 257 3.09 21.39 10.90
CA ASN A 257 3.83 22.58 10.55
C ASN A 257 5.33 22.31 10.70
N GLU A 258 6.17 23.20 10.15
CA GLU A 258 7.63 23.07 10.24
C GLU A 258 8.12 22.97 11.69
N THR A 259 7.52 23.73 12.61
CA THR A 259 7.84 23.69 14.04
C THR A 259 7.58 22.32 14.68
N ASP A 260 6.51 21.63 14.25
CA ASP A 260 6.17 20.31 14.77
C ASP A 260 7.14 19.26 14.25
N VAL A 261 7.57 19.38 12.99
CA VAL A 261 8.59 18.49 12.41
C VAL A 261 9.93 18.69 13.11
N ILE A 262 10.34 19.94 13.34
CA ILE A 262 11.62 20.25 14.01
C ILE A 262 11.62 19.72 15.45
N SER A 263 10.53 19.90 16.19
CA SER A 263 10.44 19.42 17.58
C SER A 263 10.42 17.88 17.69
N ALA A 264 9.81 17.19 16.73
CA ALA A 264 9.80 15.73 16.72
C ALA A 264 11.06 15.09 16.12
N ALA A 265 11.85 15.81 15.32
CA ALA A 265 12.99 15.25 14.60
C ALA A 265 13.99 14.57 15.54
N GLU A 266 14.27 15.17 16.69
CA GLU A 266 15.17 14.58 17.69
C GLU A 266 14.63 13.25 18.25
N SER A 267 13.34 13.19 18.58
CA SER A 267 12.69 11.97 19.07
C SER A 267 12.65 10.86 18.02
N VAL A 268 12.38 11.23 16.75
CA VAL A 268 12.38 10.31 15.61
C VAL A 268 13.77 9.74 15.36
N ASP A 269 14.81 10.58 15.39
CA ASP A 269 16.20 10.14 15.26
C ASP A 269 16.63 9.26 16.44
N ALA A 270 16.28 9.63 17.68
CA ALA A 270 16.57 8.86 18.88
C ALA A 270 15.92 7.47 18.84
N PHE A 271 14.63 7.39 18.46
CA PHE A 271 13.95 6.10 18.28
C PHE A 271 14.61 5.26 17.19
N SER A 272 14.89 5.87 16.02
CA SER A 272 15.52 5.18 14.89
C SER A 272 16.91 4.66 15.27
N THR A 273 17.68 5.45 16.02
CA THR A 273 19.00 5.07 16.56
C THR A 273 18.88 3.88 17.49
N ALA A 274 17.97 3.94 18.46
CA ALA A 274 17.80 2.90 19.47
C ALA A 274 17.38 1.56 18.86
N VAL A 275 16.46 1.57 17.89
CA VAL A 275 16.07 0.35 17.17
C VAL A 275 17.21 -0.15 16.28
N SER A 276 17.90 0.74 15.57
CA SER A 276 19.01 0.37 14.68
C SER A 276 20.20 -0.22 15.43
N ALA A 277 20.38 0.15 16.71
CA ALA A 277 21.40 -0.43 17.57
C ALA A 277 21.15 -1.92 17.89
N VAL A 278 19.88 -2.37 17.84
CA VAL A 278 19.51 -3.74 18.22
C VAL A 278 19.03 -4.59 17.05
N ALA A 279 18.51 -4.01 15.97
CA ALA A 279 18.03 -4.75 14.80
C ALA A 279 18.09 -3.89 13.51
N PRO A 280 18.17 -4.51 12.31
CA PRO A 280 17.99 -3.80 11.05
C PRO A 280 16.63 -3.10 10.97
N LEU A 281 16.63 -1.79 10.71
CA LEU A 281 15.45 -0.93 10.64
C LEU A 281 15.28 -0.36 9.23
N ASP A 282 14.12 -0.59 8.64
CA ASP A 282 13.69 0.05 7.40
C ASP A 282 12.57 1.06 7.68
N LEU A 283 12.86 2.33 7.46
CA LEU A 283 11.94 3.43 7.72
C LEU A 283 11.32 3.95 6.42
N MET A 284 10.04 3.64 6.20
CA MET A 284 9.26 4.08 5.05
C MET A 284 8.46 5.36 5.40
N PRO A 285 8.42 6.39 4.53
CA PRO A 285 7.59 7.57 4.76
C PRO A 285 6.12 7.31 4.44
N GLY A 286 5.23 8.11 5.03
CA GLY A 286 3.83 8.25 4.63
C GLY A 286 3.48 9.64 4.10
N CYS A 287 2.21 9.84 3.71
CA CYS A 287 1.77 11.10 3.09
C CYS A 287 1.79 12.35 4.02
N LYS A 288 1.82 12.15 5.34
CA LYS A 288 1.87 13.23 6.35
C LYS A 288 3.24 13.41 6.98
N ASP A 289 4.22 12.63 6.54
CA ASP A 289 5.60 12.76 6.97
C ASP A 289 6.32 13.83 6.12
N PRO A 290 7.46 14.40 6.58
CA PRO A 290 8.24 15.44 5.87
C PRO A 290 8.93 14.90 4.61
N THR A 291 8.12 14.46 3.64
CA THR A 291 8.52 13.98 2.31
C THR A 291 7.51 14.47 1.26
N GLY A 292 7.71 14.12 -0.02
CA GLY A 292 6.74 14.47 -1.05
C GLY A 292 5.41 13.73 -0.87
N ILE A 293 4.29 14.42 -1.05
CA ILE A 293 2.93 13.85 -0.90
C ILE A 293 2.60 12.85 -2.04
N MET A 294 3.18 13.06 -3.22
CA MET A 294 2.91 12.25 -4.42
C MET A 294 3.62 10.89 -4.35
N LEU A 295 2.89 9.82 -4.68
CA LEU A 295 3.48 8.51 -4.96
C LEU A 295 4.19 8.52 -6.32
N PRO A 296 5.37 7.87 -6.44
CA PRO A 296 6.16 7.29 -5.35
C PRO A 296 6.86 8.36 -4.50
N GLN A 297 6.81 8.20 -3.17
CA GLN A 297 7.50 9.04 -2.21
C GLN A 297 8.96 8.58 -2.06
N LYS A 298 9.89 9.54 -2.11
CA LYS A 298 11.32 9.28 -1.93
C LYS A 298 11.63 9.00 -0.46
N PRO A 299 12.72 8.26 -0.16
CA PRO A 299 13.20 8.11 1.21
C PRO A 299 13.38 9.45 1.92
N PHE A 300 13.22 9.44 3.24
CA PHE A 300 13.49 10.62 4.07
C PHE A 300 14.88 11.19 3.83
N HIS A 301 15.04 12.51 3.97
CA HIS A 301 16.35 13.14 3.83
C HIS A 301 17.29 12.80 5.02
N TYR A 302 18.60 12.69 4.77
CA TYR A 302 19.59 12.34 5.80
C TYR A 302 19.66 13.35 6.96
N CYS A 303 19.31 14.62 6.71
CA CYS A 303 19.37 15.67 7.73
C CYS A 303 18.44 15.43 8.93
N LEU A 304 17.43 14.57 8.79
CA LEU A 304 16.52 14.21 9.86
C LEU A 304 17.12 13.17 10.83
N PHE A 305 18.25 12.55 10.48
CA PHE A 305 18.79 11.40 11.19
C PHE A 305 20.29 11.51 11.47
N PRO A 306 20.78 12.54 12.18
CA PRO A 306 22.20 12.68 12.45
C PRO A 306 22.79 11.52 13.27
N LYS A 307 22.02 10.87 14.17
CA LYS A 307 22.50 9.75 15.00
C LYS A 307 22.27 8.40 14.33
N ALA A 308 21.09 8.16 13.76
CA ALA A 308 20.75 6.83 13.23
C ALA A 308 21.60 6.43 12.02
N ILE A 309 22.08 7.38 11.21
CA ILE A 309 22.92 7.12 10.03
C ILE A 309 24.29 6.52 10.36
N GLU A 310 24.74 6.59 11.61
CA GLU A 310 25.97 5.93 12.05
C GLU A 310 25.83 4.40 12.05
N TYR A 311 24.60 3.89 12.11
CA TYR A 311 24.29 2.46 12.10
C TYR A 311 24.07 1.95 10.68
N LYS A 312 24.86 0.94 10.26
CA LYS A 312 24.68 0.25 8.98
C LYS A 312 23.34 -0.49 8.87
N SER A 313 22.72 -0.78 10.02
CA SER A 313 21.40 -1.40 10.15
C SER A 313 20.25 -0.42 9.86
N PHE A 314 20.50 0.88 9.77
CA PHE A 314 19.47 1.88 9.48
C PHE A 314 19.31 2.14 7.99
N ASN A 315 18.12 1.85 7.45
CA ASN A 315 17.77 2.11 6.05
C ASN A 315 16.58 3.06 5.96
N ARG A 316 16.72 4.11 5.17
CA ARG A 316 15.60 4.96 4.75
C ARG A 316 15.14 4.45 3.39
N VAL A 317 13.88 4.03 3.29
CA VAL A 317 13.34 3.39 2.09
C VAL A 317 12.23 4.23 1.45
N SER A 318 11.85 3.94 0.21
CA SER A 318 10.76 4.66 -0.48
C SER A 318 9.38 4.17 -0.06
N ASN A 319 8.34 4.92 -0.43
CA ASN A 319 6.97 4.43 -0.47
C ASN A 319 6.44 4.49 -1.91
N PRO A 320 6.10 3.38 -2.57
CA PRO A 320 6.12 1.99 -2.09
C PRO A 320 7.51 1.45 -1.76
N TYR A 321 7.55 0.37 -0.97
CA TYR A 321 8.77 -0.32 -0.58
C TYR A 321 8.75 -1.77 -1.04
N GLU A 322 9.85 -2.23 -1.64
CA GLU A 322 10.06 -3.61 -2.09
C GLU A 322 11.44 -4.10 -1.66
N CYS A 323 11.51 -5.25 -1.02
CA CYS A 323 12.77 -5.86 -0.59
C CYS A 323 12.72 -7.38 -0.62
N ASP A 324 13.90 -8.00 -0.75
CA ASP A 324 14.11 -9.43 -0.57
C ASP A 324 14.80 -9.67 0.78
N ILE A 325 14.16 -10.49 1.64
CA ILE A 325 14.66 -10.86 2.96
C ILE A 325 14.91 -12.36 2.97
N GLY A 326 16.14 -12.78 2.66
CA GLY A 326 16.53 -14.20 2.65
C GLY A 326 15.72 -15.08 1.69
N GLY A 327 15.35 -14.56 0.52
CA GLY A 327 14.50 -15.20 -0.49
C GLY A 327 13.01 -14.90 -0.35
N PHE A 328 12.60 -14.18 0.70
CA PHE A 328 11.22 -13.73 0.90
C PHE A 328 11.01 -12.33 0.34
N LEU A 329 10.31 -12.24 -0.79
CA LEU A 329 10.00 -10.96 -1.44
C LEU A 329 8.82 -10.26 -0.76
N CYS A 330 9.08 -9.09 -0.19
CA CYS A 330 8.11 -8.20 0.43
C CYS A 330 7.81 -7.01 -0.48
N LEU A 331 6.54 -6.64 -0.61
CA LEU A 331 6.09 -5.40 -1.25
C LEU A 331 5.01 -4.75 -0.37
N GLY A 332 5.16 -3.48 -0.05
CA GLY A 332 4.24 -2.76 0.82
C GLY A 332 4.14 -1.26 0.51
N THR A 333 3.12 -0.63 1.07
CA THR A 333 2.91 0.83 1.06
C THR A 333 2.53 1.30 2.45
N SER A 334 2.56 2.61 2.73
CA SER A 334 2.07 3.18 3.99
C SER A 334 0.53 3.35 4.07
N GLY A 335 -0.20 2.68 3.17
CA GLY A 335 -1.65 2.51 3.24
C GLY A 335 -2.49 3.56 2.51
N GLU A 336 -1.87 4.56 1.86
CA GLU A 336 -2.59 5.56 1.05
C GLU A 336 -3.48 4.93 -0.03
N PRO A 337 -3.02 3.94 -0.84
CA PRO A 337 -3.85 3.38 -1.91
C PRO A 337 -5.11 2.69 -1.38
N VAL A 338 -5.01 1.93 -0.29
CA VAL A 338 -6.14 1.22 0.33
C VAL A 338 -7.17 2.22 0.85
N LYS A 339 -6.71 3.30 1.49
CA LYS A 339 -7.59 4.37 1.98
C LYS A 339 -8.27 5.10 0.83
N ASP A 340 -7.56 5.37 -0.26
CA ASP A 340 -8.14 6.04 -1.41
C ASP A 340 -9.24 5.18 -2.07
N ILE A 341 -9.00 3.87 -2.23
CA ILE A 341 -10.03 2.95 -2.74
C ILE A 341 -11.29 2.99 -1.86
N MET A 342 -11.14 2.98 -0.54
CA MET A 342 -12.26 3.05 0.41
C MET A 342 -13.07 4.35 0.25
N ARG A 343 -12.41 5.49 0.02
CA ARG A 343 -13.10 6.78 -0.20
C ARG A 343 -13.98 6.79 -1.47
N TYR A 344 -13.61 6.01 -2.48
CA TYR A 344 -14.26 5.99 -3.80
C TYR A 344 -15.05 4.71 -4.10
N SER A 345 -15.22 3.81 -3.13
CA SER A 345 -15.99 2.56 -3.23
C SER A 345 -16.87 2.36 -1.98
N LYS A 346 -17.79 1.40 -2.01
CA LYS A 346 -18.53 0.93 -0.81
C LYS A 346 -17.83 -0.29 -0.19
N LEU A 347 -16.49 -0.36 -0.32
CA LEU A 347 -15.68 -1.40 0.31
C LEU A 347 -15.24 -0.91 1.69
N ASP A 348 -15.71 -1.58 2.74
CA ASP A 348 -15.43 -1.14 4.12
C ASP A 348 -14.21 -1.85 4.74
N SER A 349 -13.82 -3.01 4.20
CA SER A 349 -12.73 -3.82 4.75
C SER A 349 -11.39 -3.53 4.06
N HIS A 350 -10.42 -3.04 4.83
CA HIS A 350 -9.05 -2.81 4.37
C HIS A 350 -8.41 -4.08 3.80
N LEU A 351 -8.68 -5.24 4.40
CA LEU A 351 -8.13 -6.52 3.95
C LEU A 351 -8.77 -6.99 2.64
N GLU A 352 -10.08 -6.74 2.46
CA GLU A 352 -10.76 -7.03 1.20
C GLU A 352 -10.24 -6.14 0.08
N ILE A 353 -10.07 -4.85 0.35
CA ILE A 353 -9.48 -3.90 -0.60
C ILE A 353 -8.08 -4.33 -1.02
N LEU A 354 -7.25 -4.78 -0.07
CA LEU A 354 -5.89 -5.24 -0.38
C LEU A 354 -5.87 -6.53 -1.22
N LYS A 355 -6.90 -7.36 -1.10
CA LYS A 355 -7.02 -8.64 -1.83
C LYS A 355 -7.55 -8.45 -3.25
N LYS A 356 -8.41 -7.46 -3.47
CA LYS A 356 -8.97 -7.12 -4.79
C LYS A 356 -7.92 -6.42 -5.65
#